data_AF-A0A6M8EC80-F1
#
_entry.id   AF-A0A6M8EC80-F1
#
_cell.length_a   1.000
_cell.length_b   1.000
_cell.length_c   1.000
_cell.angle_alpha   90.00
_cell.angle_beta   90.00
_cell.angle_gamma   90.00
#
_symmetry.space_group_name_H-M   'P 1'
#
loop_
_entity.id
_entity.type
_entity.pdbx_description
1 polymer ?
#
loop_
_entity_poly.entity_id
_entity_poly.type
_entity_poly.pdbx_seq_one_letter_code
_entity_poly.pdbx_strand_id
1 'polypeptide(L)'
;MNMTLFGFIIIIILLIVIIIYLLSINKNIQNNKKKQSNTKNMAEFALDKIQLPRNIEQMDADSLLKATRVIFDSFKSLDYASKAPNVLDKIEWHTWQVSILLSFLKEKNRLIGVNSNEKLFHENILDLNYSQMDQEIQRVIKKYSENVNIQKDRDSLSKDVIWSVRDVSIILYEIMYNN
;
A
#
# COMPACT_ATOMS: atom_id res chain seq x y z
N MET A 1 -38.05 5.28 52.18
CA MET A 1 -36.71 5.56 51.60
C MET A 1 -35.97 4.31 51.13
N ASN A 2 -36.59 3.12 51.06
CA ASN A 2 -35.93 1.89 50.58
C ASN A 2 -36.38 1.50 49.17
N MET A 3 -37.61 1.84 48.76
CA MET A 3 -38.17 1.49 47.45
C MET A 3 -37.45 2.20 46.28
N THR A 4 -36.99 3.44 46.50
CA THR A 4 -36.18 4.19 45.52
C THR A 4 -34.76 3.61 45.39
N LEU A 5 -34.15 3.17 46.51
CA LEU A 5 -32.86 2.49 46.53
C LEU A 5 -32.91 1.16 45.76
N PHE A 6 -33.98 0.36 45.93
CA PHE A 6 -34.15 -0.88 45.16
C PHE A 6 -34.32 -0.63 43.66
N GLY A 7 -35.00 0.46 43.27
CA GLY A 7 -35.11 0.85 41.86
C GLY A 7 -33.77 1.19 41.22
N PHE A 8 -32.92 1.95 41.92
CA PHE A 8 -31.56 2.27 41.46
C PHE A 8 -30.67 1.04 41.34
N ILE A 9 -30.77 0.09 42.27
CA ILE A 9 -29.99 -1.16 42.24
C ILE A 9 -30.36 -1.99 40.99
N ILE A 10 -31.65 -2.08 40.65
CA ILE A 10 -32.11 -2.81 39.46
C ILE A 10 -31.58 -2.16 38.17
N ILE A 11 -31.58 -0.83 38.08
CA ILE A 11 -31.07 -0.09 36.93
C ILE A 11 -29.56 -0.31 36.75
N ILE A 12 -28.79 -0.31 37.84
CA ILE A 12 -27.34 -0.55 37.82
C ILE A 12 -27.02 -1.97 37.34
N ILE A 13 -27.78 -2.98 37.80
CA ILE A 13 -27.60 -4.37 37.35
C ILE A 13 -27.87 -4.49 35.84
N LEU A 14 -28.90 -3.81 35.33
CA LEU A 14 -29.26 -3.84 33.91
C LEU A 14 -28.19 -3.18 33.03
N LEU A 15 -27.58 -2.08 33.50
CA LEU A 15 -26.44 -1.43 32.83
C LEU A 15 -25.19 -2.33 32.80
N ILE A 16 -24.90 -3.06 33.87
CA ILE A 16 -23.75 -3.98 33.93
C ILE A 16 -23.92 -5.12 32.91
N VAL A 17 -25.13 -5.67 32.76
CA VAL A 17 -25.42 -6.72 31.77
C VAL A 17 -25.21 -6.20 30.33
N ILE A 18 -25.63 -4.97 30.04
CA ILE A 18 -25.41 -4.33 28.72
C ILE A 18 -23.91 -4.14 28.44
N ILE A 19 -23.14 -3.71 29.44
CA ILE A 19 -21.69 -3.51 29.30
C ILE A 19 -20.99 -4.86 29.05
N ILE A 20 -21.36 -5.92 29.75
CA ILE A 20 -20.81 -7.27 29.53
C ILE A 20 -21.15 -7.78 28.12
N TYR A 21 -22.38 -7.53 27.65
CA TYR A 21 -22.81 -7.90 26.31
C TYR A 21 -22.00 -7.15 25.23
N LEU A 22 -21.80 -5.83 25.39
CA LEU A 22 -20.99 -5.02 24.47
C LEU A 22 -19.51 -5.44 24.47
N LEU A 23 -18.94 -5.76 25.63
CA LEU A 23 -17.57 -6.27 25.73
C LEU A 23 -17.42 -7.68 25.12
N SER A 24 -18.48 -8.50 25.14
CA SER A 24 -18.48 -9.81 24.49
C SER A 24 -18.52 -9.71 22.96
N ILE A 25 -19.13 -8.66 22.39
CA ILE A 25 -19.13 -8.41 20.94
C ILE A 25 -17.71 -8.08 20.45
N ASN A 26 -16.92 -7.34 21.24
CA ASN A 26 -15.58 -6.91 20.84
C ASN A 26 -14.48 -7.98 21.03
N LYS A 27 -14.79 -9.12 21.67
CA LYS A 27 -13.82 -10.21 21.90
C LYS A 27 -13.68 -11.21 20.76
N ASN A 28 -14.42 -11.04 19.66
CA ASN A 28 -14.36 -11.92 18.49
C ASN A 28 -13.46 -11.40 17.35
N ILE A 29 -12.51 -10.51 17.67
CA ILE A 29 -11.38 -10.19 16.79
C ILE A 29 -10.14 -10.90 17.34
N GLN A 30 -10.17 -12.23 17.32
CA GLN A 30 -8.95 -13.02 17.35
C GLN A 30 -8.81 -13.77 16.03
N ASN A 31 -7.81 -13.32 15.27
CA ASN A 31 -6.90 -14.17 14.51
C ASN A 31 -7.54 -15.19 13.56
N ASN A 32 -8.15 -14.68 12.49
CA ASN A 32 -8.11 -15.41 11.22
C ASN A 32 -6.98 -14.83 10.36
N LYS A 33 -5.73 -15.21 10.66
CA LYS A 33 -4.74 -15.41 9.58
C LYS A 33 -5.20 -16.62 8.78
N LYS A 34 -6.25 -16.45 7.98
CA LYS A 34 -6.61 -17.41 6.96
C LYS A 34 -5.56 -17.33 5.88
N LYS A 35 -4.63 -18.28 5.95
CA LYS A 35 -3.86 -18.74 4.81
C LYS A 35 -4.86 -19.32 3.81
N GLN A 36 -5.21 -18.54 2.79
CA GLN A 36 -6.11 -18.90 1.69
C GLN A 36 -5.74 -17.96 0.54
N SER A 37 -5.50 -18.36 -0.70
CA SER A 37 -5.62 -19.60 -1.46
C SER A 37 -4.83 -19.34 -2.75
N ASN A 38 -4.36 -20.39 -3.45
CA ASN A 38 -3.75 -20.31 -4.78
C ASN A 38 -4.74 -19.82 -5.86
N THR A 39 -5.21 -18.59 -5.75
CA THR A 39 -5.74 -17.81 -6.86
C THR A 39 -4.62 -16.87 -7.20
N LYS A 40 -3.97 -17.01 -8.36
CA LYS A 40 -3.10 -15.95 -8.88
C LYS A 40 -3.90 -14.65 -8.76
N ASN A 41 -3.44 -13.71 -7.96
CA ASN A 41 -4.18 -12.48 -7.71
C ASN A 41 -4.37 -11.77 -9.05
N MET A 42 -5.53 -11.13 -9.25
CA MET A 42 -5.81 -10.41 -10.49
C MET A 42 -4.72 -9.37 -10.77
N ALA A 43 -4.08 -8.80 -9.73
CA ALA A 43 -2.97 -7.85 -9.84
C ALA A 43 -1.72 -8.50 -10.46
N GLU A 44 -1.41 -9.72 -10.06
CA GLU A 44 -0.29 -10.49 -10.62
C GLU A 44 -0.48 -10.69 -12.13
N PHE A 45 -1.71 -11.00 -12.57
CA PHE A 45 -2.01 -11.18 -13.99
C PHE A 45 -1.96 -9.89 -14.80
N ALA A 46 -2.38 -8.76 -14.22
CA ALA A 46 -2.29 -7.46 -14.89
C ALA A 46 -0.84 -6.97 -14.98
N LEU A 47 -0.05 -7.20 -13.94
CA LEU A 47 1.36 -6.83 -13.87
C LEU A 47 2.23 -7.65 -14.84
N ASP A 48 1.94 -8.93 -15.04
CA ASP A 48 2.64 -9.75 -16.04
C ASP A 48 2.50 -9.18 -17.48
N LYS A 49 1.41 -8.46 -17.75
CA LYS A 49 1.06 -7.95 -19.09
C LYS A 49 1.59 -6.56 -19.41
N ILE A 50 2.00 -5.77 -18.42
CA ILE A 50 2.51 -4.43 -18.72
C ILE A 50 3.84 -4.53 -19.47
N GLN A 51 3.98 -3.70 -20.49
CA GLN A 51 5.24 -3.46 -21.18
C GLN A 51 5.94 -2.28 -20.51
N LEU A 52 7.26 -2.34 -20.42
CA LEU A 52 8.07 -1.28 -19.82
C LEU A 52 9.00 -0.67 -20.88
N PRO A 53 9.54 0.54 -20.66
CA PRO A 53 10.54 1.10 -21.54
C PRO A 53 11.70 0.13 -21.73
N ARG A 54 12.16 -0.04 -22.98
CA ARG A 54 13.18 -1.03 -23.36
C ARG A 54 14.43 -0.96 -22.47
N ASN A 55 14.86 0.25 -22.13
CA ASN A 55 16.03 0.49 -21.29
C ASN A 55 15.87 -0.05 -19.86
N ILE A 56 14.63 -0.19 -19.37
CA ILE A 56 14.31 -0.75 -18.05
C ILE A 56 14.19 -2.27 -18.16
N GLU A 57 13.49 -2.79 -19.17
CA GLU A 57 13.35 -4.24 -19.40
C GLU A 57 14.71 -4.94 -19.60
N GLN A 58 15.70 -4.21 -20.12
CA GLN A 58 17.05 -4.70 -20.36
C GLN A 58 18.00 -4.47 -19.17
N MET A 59 17.55 -3.86 -18.07
CA MET A 59 18.40 -3.69 -16.89
C MET A 59 18.72 -5.06 -16.28
N ASP A 60 19.99 -5.27 -15.93
CA ASP A 60 20.36 -6.39 -15.09
C ASP A 60 19.81 -6.21 -13.67
N ALA A 61 19.80 -7.32 -12.94
CA ALA A 61 19.26 -7.41 -11.60
C ALA A 61 19.81 -6.38 -10.61
N ASP A 62 21.12 -6.19 -10.62
CA ASP A 62 21.81 -5.32 -9.67
C ASP A 62 21.56 -3.86 -10.01
N SER A 63 21.54 -3.52 -11.30
CA SER A 63 21.19 -2.18 -11.78
C SER A 63 19.76 -1.81 -11.43
N LEU A 64 18.80 -2.73 -11.63
CA LEU A 64 17.40 -2.51 -11.29
C LEU A 64 17.20 -2.35 -9.78
N LEU A 65 17.88 -3.17 -8.96
CA LEU A 65 17.86 -3.04 -7.50
C LEU A 65 18.47 -1.71 -7.03
N LYS A 66 19.61 -1.30 -7.60
CA LYS A 66 20.25 0.00 -7.28
C LYS A 66 19.33 1.16 -7.64
N ALA A 67 18.74 1.14 -8.83
CA ALA A 67 17.81 2.19 -9.27
C ALA A 67 16.60 2.25 -8.33
N THR A 68 16.02 1.10 -7.98
CA THR A 68 14.89 1.01 -7.05
C THR A 68 15.26 1.56 -5.66
N ARG A 69 16.46 1.26 -5.14
CA ARG A 69 16.93 1.83 -3.87
C ARG A 69 17.04 3.35 -3.90
N VAL A 70 17.55 3.94 -4.98
CA VAL A 70 17.64 5.41 -5.10
C VAL A 70 16.24 6.04 -5.01
N ILE A 71 15.24 5.41 -5.62
CA ILE A 71 13.84 5.85 -5.56
C ILE A 71 13.30 5.70 -4.15
N PHE A 72 13.55 4.56 -3.50
CA PHE A 72 13.14 4.29 -2.13
C PHE A 72 13.77 5.27 -1.13
N ASP A 73 15.07 5.54 -1.22
CA ASP A 73 15.77 6.49 -0.35
C ASP A 73 15.22 7.90 -0.53
N SER A 74 14.90 8.29 -1.77
CA SER A 74 14.24 9.55 -2.07
C SER A 74 12.86 9.62 -1.40
N PHE A 75 12.04 8.58 -1.57
CA PHE A 75 10.71 8.48 -0.94
C PHE A 75 10.78 8.58 0.58
N LYS A 76 11.73 7.86 1.20
CA LYS A 76 11.99 7.90 2.63
C LYS A 76 12.41 9.30 3.09
N SER A 77 13.32 9.96 2.36
CA SER A 77 13.79 11.31 2.70
C SER A 77 12.68 12.37 2.62
N LEU A 78 11.68 12.13 1.78
CA LEU A 78 10.51 13.00 1.63
C LEU A 78 9.50 12.82 2.77
N ASP A 79 9.65 11.78 3.59
CA ASP A 79 8.93 11.54 4.85
C ASP A 79 7.41 11.78 4.73
N TYR A 80 6.78 11.10 3.77
CA TYR A 80 5.33 11.24 3.55
C TYR A 80 4.49 10.69 4.71
N ALA A 81 5.06 9.78 5.50
CA ALA A 81 4.38 9.18 6.65
C ALA A 81 3.97 10.20 7.71
N SER A 82 4.73 11.29 7.86
CA SER A 82 4.49 12.35 8.86
C SER A 82 3.64 13.51 8.34
N LYS A 83 3.33 13.52 7.03
CA LYS A 83 2.65 14.64 6.37
C LYS A 83 1.13 14.51 6.44
N ALA A 84 0.43 15.61 6.14
CA ALA A 84 -1.03 15.61 6.10
C ALA A 84 -1.59 14.72 4.97
N PRO A 85 -2.82 14.17 5.13
CA PRO A 85 -3.42 13.24 4.16
C PRO A 85 -3.47 13.74 2.72
N ASN A 86 -3.70 15.04 2.52
CA ASN A 86 -3.79 15.66 1.19
C ASN A 86 -2.47 15.63 0.41
N VAL A 87 -1.34 15.35 1.06
CA VAL A 87 -0.05 15.18 0.39
C VAL A 87 -0.04 13.93 -0.48
N LEU A 88 -0.82 12.90 -0.14
CA LEU A 88 -0.90 11.67 -0.94
C LEU A 88 -1.39 11.93 -2.37
N ASP A 89 -2.19 12.97 -2.57
CA ASP A 89 -2.77 13.29 -3.89
C ASP A 89 -1.87 14.22 -4.72
N LYS A 90 -0.73 14.67 -4.18
CA LYS A 90 0.22 15.50 -4.92
C LYS A 90 0.89 14.71 -6.03
N ILE A 91 0.86 15.28 -7.24
CA ILE A 91 1.53 14.76 -8.43
C ILE A 91 2.95 15.33 -8.48
N GLU A 92 3.94 14.51 -8.14
CA GLU A 92 5.34 14.94 -8.05
C GLU A 92 6.36 13.85 -8.44
N TRP A 93 5.89 12.65 -8.77
CA TRP A 93 6.75 11.55 -9.22
C TRP A 93 6.69 11.41 -10.73
N HIS A 94 7.84 11.13 -11.35
CA HIS A 94 7.94 11.05 -12.79
C HIS A 94 7.79 9.61 -13.31
N THR A 95 7.31 9.46 -14.54
CA THR A 95 7.00 8.16 -15.14
C THR A 95 8.20 7.23 -15.21
N TRP A 96 9.41 7.77 -15.42
CA TRP A 96 10.62 6.94 -15.39
C TRP A 96 10.83 6.23 -14.04
N GLN A 97 10.58 6.90 -12.90
CA GLN A 97 10.68 6.30 -11.57
C GLN A 97 9.65 5.20 -11.39
N VAL A 98 8.39 5.48 -11.75
CA VAL A 98 7.30 4.50 -11.63
C VAL A 98 7.54 3.28 -12.51
N SER A 99 8.11 3.48 -13.71
CA SER A 99 8.48 2.37 -14.60
C SER A 99 9.52 1.46 -13.97
N ILE A 100 10.52 2.02 -13.27
CA ILE A 100 11.53 1.24 -12.52
C ILE A 100 10.87 0.45 -11.40
N LEU A 101 10.00 1.08 -10.61
CA LEU A 101 9.31 0.41 -9.50
C LEU A 101 8.41 -0.73 -9.98
N LEU A 102 7.65 -0.52 -11.06
CA LEU A 102 6.81 -1.57 -11.66
C LEU A 102 7.66 -2.71 -12.25
N SER A 103 8.82 -2.40 -12.83
CA SER A 103 9.78 -3.42 -13.27
C SER A 103 10.30 -4.26 -12.11
N PHE A 104 10.64 -3.62 -10.99
CA PHE A 104 11.09 -4.31 -9.80
C PHE A 104 9.98 -5.16 -9.19
N LEU A 105 8.74 -4.65 -9.14
CA LEU A 105 7.57 -5.39 -8.67
C LEU A 105 7.30 -6.64 -9.54
N LYS A 106 7.57 -6.58 -10.85
CA LYS A 106 7.48 -7.75 -11.75
C LYS A 106 8.49 -8.85 -11.40
N GLU A 107 9.64 -8.50 -10.83
CA GLU A 107 10.65 -9.48 -10.43
C GLU A 107 10.26 -10.16 -9.12
N LYS A 108 9.79 -11.40 -9.24
CA LYS A 108 9.41 -12.22 -8.08
C LYS A 108 10.61 -12.46 -7.15
N ASN A 109 10.36 -12.43 -5.84
CA ASN A 109 11.33 -12.75 -4.77
C ASN A 109 12.47 -11.73 -4.57
N ARG A 110 12.26 -10.45 -4.89
CA ARG A 110 13.22 -9.39 -4.56
C ARG A 110 12.64 -8.43 -3.55
N LEU A 111 13.33 -8.34 -2.41
CA LEU A 111 13.01 -7.40 -1.35
C LEU A 111 14.07 -6.30 -1.34
N ILE A 112 13.61 -5.06 -1.22
CA ILE A 112 14.45 -3.96 -0.75
C ILE A 112 14.65 -4.29 0.74
N GLY A 113 15.87 -4.62 1.17
CA GLY A 113 16.12 -4.96 2.58
C GLY A 113 15.81 -3.76 3.46
N VAL A 114 14.61 -3.72 4.06
CA VAL A 114 14.15 -2.60 4.90
C VAL A 114 14.09 -3.04 6.37
N ASN A 115 14.42 -2.11 7.26
CA ASN A 115 14.26 -2.28 8.70
C ASN A 115 12.77 -2.19 9.07
N SER A 116 12.26 -3.23 9.72
CA SER A 116 10.84 -3.39 10.10
C SER A 116 10.30 -2.31 11.05
N ASN A 117 11.16 -1.51 11.67
CA ASN A 117 10.77 -0.48 12.64
C ASN A 117 10.50 0.90 12.02
N GLU A 118 10.70 1.08 10.71
CA GLU A 118 10.55 2.40 10.07
C GLU A 118 9.09 2.67 9.67
N LYS A 119 8.52 3.77 10.18
CA LYS A 119 7.24 4.30 9.71
C LYS A 119 7.42 4.98 8.36
N LEU A 120 7.30 4.22 7.28
CA LEU A 120 7.57 4.69 5.92
C LEU A 120 6.31 5.17 5.18
N PHE A 121 5.16 4.64 5.54
CA PHE A 121 3.90 4.91 4.86
C PHE A 121 2.95 5.69 5.75
N HIS A 122 2.17 6.57 5.13
CA HIS A 122 1.09 7.29 5.78
C HIS A 122 -0.01 6.31 6.24
N GLU A 123 -0.73 6.62 7.33
CA GLU A 123 -1.79 5.78 7.90
C GLU A 123 -2.85 5.35 6.87
N ASN A 124 -3.32 6.28 6.03
CA ASN A 124 -4.21 5.98 4.89
C ASN A 124 -3.75 4.86 3.93
N ILE A 125 -2.45 4.55 3.86
CA ILE A 125 -1.93 3.41 3.08
C ILE A 125 -1.89 2.16 3.96
N LEU A 126 -1.47 2.29 5.22
CA LEU A 126 -1.37 1.19 6.19
C LEU A 126 -2.75 0.63 6.61
N ASP A 127 -3.79 1.47 6.60
CA ASP A 127 -5.15 1.11 6.99
C ASP A 127 -5.91 0.37 5.87
N LEU A 128 -5.34 0.29 4.67
CA LEU A 128 -5.93 -0.45 3.57
C LEU A 128 -5.90 -1.95 3.86
N ASN A 129 -7.05 -2.60 3.75
CA ASN A 129 -7.10 -4.05 3.76
C ASN A 129 -6.57 -4.63 2.45
N TYR A 130 -6.32 -5.94 2.44
CA TYR A 130 -5.77 -6.64 1.27
C TYR A 130 -6.56 -6.40 -0.02
N SER A 131 -7.90 -6.43 0.03
CA SER A 131 -8.74 -6.20 -1.16
C SER A 131 -8.66 -4.77 -1.66
N GLN A 132 -8.55 -3.79 -0.76
CA GLN A 132 -8.39 -2.39 -1.13
C GLN A 132 -7.01 -2.13 -1.73
N MET A 133 -5.97 -2.75 -1.16
CA MET A 133 -4.62 -2.67 -1.70
C MET A 133 -4.53 -3.29 -3.11
N ASP A 134 -5.14 -4.45 -3.34
CA ASP A 134 -5.25 -5.08 -4.67
C ASP A 134 -5.95 -4.14 -5.67
N GLN A 135 -7.04 -3.47 -5.25
CA GLN A 135 -7.72 -2.49 -6.10
C GLN A 135 -6.85 -1.26 -6.42
N GLU A 136 -6.08 -0.76 -5.45
CA GLU A 136 -5.19 0.38 -5.65
C GLU A 136 -4.03 0.03 -6.60
N ILE A 137 -3.38 -1.12 -6.43
CA ILE A 137 -2.30 -1.53 -7.35
C ILE A 137 -2.83 -1.75 -8.77
N GLN A 138 -4.05 -2.27 -8.92
CA GLN A 138 -4.72 -2.38 -10.21
C GLN A 138 -5.00 -1.04 -10.87
N ARG A 139 -5.48 -0.07 -10.08
CA ARG A 139 -5.70 1.30 -10.56
C ARG A 139 -4.40 1.90 -11.07
N VAL A 140 -3.29 1.69 -10.38
CA VAL A 140 -1.96 2.15 -10.77
C VAL A 140 -1.50 1.46 -12.07
N ILE A 141 -1.60 0.14 -12.15
CA ILE A 141 -1.23 -0.66 -13.35
C ILE A 141 -2.05 -0.24 -14.58
N LYS A 142 -3.36 -0.04 -14.40
CA LYS A 142 -4.26 0.42 -15.46
C LYS A 142 -3.87 1.83 -15.92
N LYS A 143 -3.70 2.77 -14.98
CA LYS A 143 -3.25 4.14 -15.27
C LYS A 143 -1.93 4.12 -16.06
N TYR A 144 -1.00 3.26 -15.69
CA TYR A 144 0.27 3.11 -16.39
C TYR A 144 0.05 2.69 -17.84
N SER A 145 -0.70 1.62 -18.04
CA SER A 145 -0.96 1.02 -19.36
C SER A 145 -1.69 1.97 -20.31
N GLU A 146 -2.56 2.84 -19.78
CA GLU A 146 -3.36 3.77 -20.58
C GLU A 146 -2.62 5.07 -20.93
N ASN A 147 -1.70 5.54 -20.08
CA ASN A 147 -1.14 6.89 -20.20
C ASN A 147 0.35 6.94 -20.54
N VAL A 148 1.09 5.85 -20.33
CA VAL A 148 2.55 5.84 -20.52
C VAL A 148 2.93 5.38 -21.93
N ASN A 149 3.65 6.24 -22.64
CA ASN A 149 4.30 5.85 -23.90
C ASN A 149 5.69 5.24 -23.63
N ILE A 150 5.76 3.92 -23.63
CA ILE A 150 6.98 3.14 -23.36
C ILE A 150 8.11 3.33 -24.40
N GLN A 151 7.80 3.92 -25.57
CA GLN A 151 8.79 4.18 -26.61
C GLN A 151 9.60 5.46 -26.35
N LYS A 152 9.17 6.28 -25.37
CA LYS A 152 9.90 7.47 -24.96
C LYS A 152 11.19 7.09 -24.23
N ASP A 153 12.19 7.93 -24.41
CA ASP A 153 13.47 7.81 -23.73
C ASP A 153 13.38 8.26 -22.25
N ARG A 154 14.46 8.00 -21.50
CA ARG A 154 14.56 8.37 -20.08
C ARG A 154 14.24 9.84 -19.83
N ASP A 155 14.78 10.76 -20.62
CA ASP A 155 14.66 12.19 -20.33
C ASP A 155 13.22 12.66 -20.57
N SER A 156 12.56 12.15 -21.62
CA SER A 156 11.15 12.39 -21.87
C SER A 156 10.26 11.83 -20.76
N LEU A 157 10.52 10.60 -20.29
CA LEU A 157 9.76 9.96 -19.20
C LEU A 157 10.07 10.57 -17.82
N SER A 158 11.20 11.25 -17.66
CA SER A 158 11.56 11.98 -16.43
C SER A 158 10.87 13.35 -16.34
N LYS A 159 10.45 13.91 -17.48
CA LYS A 159 9.63 15.13 -17.55
C LYS A 159 8.13 14.85 -17.41
N ASP A 160 7.73 13.60 -17.57
CA ASP A 160 6.34 13.16 -17.46
C ASP A 160 5.95 12.95 -15.99
N VAL A 161 5.53 14.02 -15.32
CA VAL A 161 5.18 14.03 -13.89
C VAL A 161 3.66 13.91 -13.74
N ILE A 162 3.17 12.67 -13.74
CA ILE A 162 1.73 12.36 -13.63
C ILE A 162 1.40 11.48 -12.42
N TRP A 163 2.40 11.10 -11.63
CA TRP A 163 2.25 10.11 -10.56
C TRP A 163 2.12 10.77 -9.20
N SER A 164 1.08 10.36 -8.48
CA SER A 164 0.83 10.86 -7.14
C SER A 164 1.72 10.16 -6.12
N VAL A 165 1.94 10.82 -4.97
CA VAL A 165 2.58 10.20 -3.81
C VAL A 165 1.88 8.90 -3.42
N ARG A 166 0.54 8.86 -3.51
CA ARG A 166 -0.27 7.65 -3.29
C ARG A 166 0.12 6.54 -4.25
N ASP A 167 0.19 6.82 -5.55
CA ASP A 167 0.55 5.81 -6.56
C ASP A 167 1.89 5.16 -6.23
N VAL A 168 2.90 5.96 -5.89
CA VAL A 168 4.24 5.46 -5.52
C VAL A 168 4.23 4.72 -4.18
N SER A 169 3.47 5.21 -3.19
CA SER A 169 3.32 4.57 -1.88
C SER A 169 2.75 3.16 -2.01
N ILE A 170 1.74 2.97 -2.85
CA ILE A 170 1.10 1.67 -3.10
C ILE A 170 2.09 0.69 -3.72
N ILE A 171 2.84 1.11 -4.75
CA ILE A 171 3.84 0.23 -5.40
C ILE A 171 4.93 -0.18 -4.40
N LEU A 172 5.48 0.78 -3.65
CA LEU A 172 6.52 0.50 -2.67
C LEU A 172 6.01 -0.39 -1.53
N TYR A 173 4.77 -0.19 -1.08
CA TYR A 173 4.15 -1.04 -0.07
C TYR A 173 4.07 -2.50 -0.57
N GLU A 174 3.59 -2.70 -1.80
CA GLU A 174 3.52 -4.03 -2.41
C GLU A 174 4.89 -4.70 -2.52
N ILE A 175 5.91 -3.97 -2.99
CA ILE A 175 7.30 -4.46 -3.08
C ILE A 175 7.82 -4.92 -1.71
N MET A 176 7.46 -4.23 -0.63
CA MET A 176 8.03 -4.47 0.69
C MET A 176 7.32 -5.54 1.51
N TYR A 177 5.99 -5.64 1.40
CA TYR A 177 5.20 -6.43 2.33
C TYR A 177 4.47 -7.62 1.68
N ASN A 178 4.30 -7.63 0.35
CA ASN A 178 3.46 -8.60 -0.34
C ASN A 178 4.19 -9.45 -1.40
N ASN A 179 5.53 -9.34 -1.47
CA ASN A 179 6.39 -10.06 -2.43
C ASN A 179 7.00 -11.35 -1.86
#